data_AF-A0A7W8ERZ5-F1
#
_entry.id   AF-A0A7W8ERZ5-F1
#
_cell.length_a   1.000
_cell.length_b   1.000
_cell.length_c   1.000
_cell.angle_alpha   90.00
_cell.angle_beta   90.00
_cell.angle_gamma   90.00
#
_symmetry.space_group_name_H-M   'P 1'
#
loop_
_entity.id
_entity.type
_entity.pdbx_description
1 polymer ?
#
loop_
_entity_poly.entity_id
_entity_poly.type
_entity_poly.pdbx_seq_one_letter_code
_entity_poly.pdbx_strand_id
1 'polypeptide(L)'
;MRALSLDGEAVEQNLLQLLTRAEELTGIGGMTPGEKVALIEYLLAICYASGAYPSSTEDWTRWVLESQSLRKAAAWLAVQSDEDWDLFHPARPLGQNVRLADFMGRYGTGPAQLVIERAGDYAQFADHHHLEDPEALPAADAFRAMLTQHTFGLAGRARVSGKGTLGPALTNLAAGRLSGRIRVLALGPTLGDTLRLNLAPTADGPGALNLTWTEGPIERRGFTARPRGRAVTGFADLHSYLGRSVLMRPVPGAYGESAAVDRVLVGAGELLELDPELHLQDAVMSATRTGERKPLWPSATRDLWREAHALYAAVEEEAGGFYTRLGKLPKARQLGGHPFALHGRHPFDLLAVGLVSNKSTPVTWVTSVFPFAPGLAPVLHQASSRGSQVAEHIARSLDKAAYSAWEIAYPNPRPTDKKAQLARFDARGEHWKATEEPFHTLLQDVADGELVTDCMAEYVEWLVPMARRALEKRLDSLPGNTRGMRARAAALRRFDAEVTGFRAPDDLKGLNGLKGGEG
;
A
#
# COMPACT_ATOMS: atom_id res chain seq x y z
N MET A 1 12.64 16.76 1.18
CA MET A 1 11.53 15.81 1.00
C MET A 1 10.53 16.47 0.08
N ARG A 2 10.04 15.77 -0.93
CA ARG A 2 9.05 16.32 -1.85
C ARG A 2 7.67 16.36 -1.20
N ALA A 3 6.99 17.49 -1.31
CA ALA A 3 5.59 17.67 -0.96
C ALA A 3 4.87 18.40 -2.10
N LEU A 4 3.55 18.39 -2.07
CA LEU A 4 2.70 19.11 -3.01
C LEU A 4 1.96 20.22 -2.26
N SER A 5 2.00 21.45 -2.76
CA SER A 5 1.19 22.55 -2.24
C SER A 5 -0.30 22.37 -2.60
N LEU A 6 -1.16 23.19 -2.00
CA LEU A 6 -2.58 23.30 -2.41
C LEU A 6 -2.76 23.72 -3.87
N ASP A 7 -1.80 24.47 -4.43
CA ASP A 7 -1.80 24.88 -5.84
C ASP A 7 -1.27 23.76 -6.79
N GLY A 8 -0.90 22.60 -6.24
CA GLY A 8 -0.37 21.47 -7.00
C GLY A 8 1.11 21.57 -7.34
N GLU A 9 1.83 22.55 -6.81
CA GLU A 9 3.26 22.72 -7.05
C GLU A 9 4.10 21.76 -6.19
N ALA A 10 5.08 21.11 -6.82
CA ALA A 10 6.04 20.26 -6.10
C ALA A 10 7.09 21.13 -5.39
N VAL A 11 7.19 20.98 -4.07
CA VAL A 11 8.13 21.73 -3.22
C VAL A 11 9.03 20.79 -2.44
N GLU A 12 10.31 21.12 -2.31
CA GLU A 12 11.23 20.45 -1.39
C GLU A 12 11.15 21.10 -0.01
N GLN A 13 10.89 20.29 1.02
CA GLN A 13 10.76 20.72 2.41
C GLN A 13 11.61 19.83 3.33
N ASN A 14 12.12 20.41 4.41
CA ASN A 14 12.66 19.64 5.54
C ASN A 14 11.53 19.22 6.51
N LEU A 15 11.83 18.36 7.48
CA LEU A 15 10.84 17.83 8.44
C LEU A 15 10.12 18.93 9.23
N LEU A 16 10.84 19.97 9.66
CA LEU A 16 10.27 21.09 10.39
C LEU A 16 9.27 21.87 9.54
N GLN A 17 9.62 22.14 8.29
CA GLN A 17 8.75 22.85 7.35
C GLN A 17 7.51 22.03 7.00
N LEU A 18 7.63 20.71 6.80
CA LEU A 18 6.49 19.82 6.56
C LEU A 18 5.45 19.90 7.69
N LEU A 19 5.89 19.84 8.96
CA LEU A 19 4.99 19.93 10.10
C LEU A 19 4.44 21.35 10.33
N THR A 20 5.25 22.37 10.04
CA THR A 20 4.84 23.78 10.18
C THR A 20 3.76 24.16 9.17
N ARG A 21 3.92 23.68 7.93
CA ARG A 21 3.06 24.00 6.78
C ARG A 21 2.09 22.87 6.44
N ALA A 22 1.81 21.96 7.38
CA ALA A 22 1.02 20.76 7.10
C ALA A 22 -0.38 21.06 6.54
N GLU A 23 -0.97 22.22 6.88
CA GLU A 23 -2.26 22.69 6.37
C GLU A 23 -2.20 23.27 4.94
N GLU A 24 -1.00 23.59 4.44
CA GLU A 24 -0.77 24.20 3.12
C GLU A 24 -0.31 23.18 2.07
N LEU A 25 -0.19 21.91 2.48
CA LEU A 25 0.34 20.83 1.67
C LEU A 25 -0.76 19.80 1.47
N THR A 26 -0.99 19.35 0.23
CA THR A 26 -1.96 18.27 -0.07
C THR A 26 -1.42 16.90 0.30
N GLY A 27 -0.09 16.76 0.38
CA GLY A 27 0.54 15.52 0.80
C GLY A 27 2.05 15.51 0.55
N ILE A 28 2.65 14.35 0.80
CA ILE A 28 4.07 14.10 0.57
C ILE A 28 4.29 13.12 -0.59
N GLY A 29 5.36 13.35 -1.36
CA GLY A 29 5.78 12.52 -2.47
C GLY A 29 6.87 11.53 -2.04
N GLY A 30 6.65 10.25 -2.31
CA GLY A 30 7.70 9.23 -2.35
C GLY A 30 7.91 8.76 -3.79
N MET A 31 9.10 8.27 -4.12
CA MET A 31 9.38 7.69 -5.44
C MET A 31 8.59 6.39 -5.65
N THR A 32 8.22 5.72 -4.56
CA THR A 32 7.37 4.53 -4.56
C THR A 32 6.25 4.66 -3.52
N PRO A 33 5.16 3.88 -3.65
CA PRO A 33 4.11 3.85 -2.62
C PRO A 33 4.64 3.50 -1.23
N GLY A 34 5.64 2.61 -1.16
CA GLY A 34 6.30 2.22 0.09
C GLY A 34 7.04 3.38 0.77
N GLU A 35 7.76 4.20 0.00
CA GLU A 35 8.43 5.40 0.53
C GLU A 35 7.41 6.39 1.11
N LYS A 36 6.30 6.64 0.41
CA LYS A 36 5.24 7.53 0.89
C LYS A 36 4.71 7.05 2.24
N VAL A 37 4.40 5.76 2.37
CA VAL A 37 3.95 5.18 3.64
C VAL A 37 5.03 5.33 4.71
N ALA A 38 6.27 4.94 4.44
CA ALA A 38 7.36 5.01 5.42
C ALA A 38 7.60 6.44 5.95
N LEU A 39 7.47 7.46 5.10
CA LEU A 39 7.54 8.85 5.52
C LEU A 39 6.35 9.26 6.40
N ILE A 40 5.12 8.86 6.05
CA ILE A 40 3.94 9.13 6.89
C ILE A 40 4.11 8.45 8.25
N GLU A 41 4.55 7.19 8.30
CA GLU A 41 4.87 6.50 9.55
C GLU A 41 5.88 7.32 10.37
N TYR A 42 6.95 7.81 9.75
CA TYR A 42 7.96 8.60 10.47
C TYR A 42 7.41 9.93 11.00
N LEU A 43 6.56 10.63 10.24
CA LEU A 43 5.88 11.85 10.72
C LEU A 43 4.90 11.56 11.87
N LEU A 44 4.16 10.45 11.81
CA LEU A 44 3.32 10.00 12.93
C LEU A 44 4.18 9.75 14.18
N ALA A 45 5.37 9.13 14.03
CA ALA A 45 6.28 8.93 15.15
C ALA A 45 6.69 10.25 15.83
N ILE A 46 6.95 11.31 15.04
CA ILE A 46 7.25 12.66 15.56
C ILE A 46 6.04 13.26 16.27
N CYS A 47 4.83 13.11 15.72
CA CYS A 47 3.61 13.55 16.39
C CYS A 47 3.45 12.86 17.76
N TYR A 48 3.70 11.55 17.84
CA TYR A 48 3.67 10.82 19.11
C TYR A 48 4.78 11.25 20.08
N ALA A 49 6.02 11.38 19.62
CA ALA A 49 7.14 11.76 20.48
C ALA A 49 7.00 13.19 21.04
N SER A 50 6.36 14.08 20.28
CA SER A 50 6.11 15.47 20.69
C SER A 50 4.86 15.65 21.56
N GLY A 51 4.06 14.61 21.79
CA GLY A 51 2.80 14.76 22.52
C GLY A 51 1.68 15.41 21.69
N ALA A 52 1.79 15.41 20.36
CA ALA A 52 0.81 15.96 19.43
C ALA A 52 -0.10 14.85 18.88
N TYR A 53 -0.83 14.19 19.78
CA TYR A 53 -1.78 13.12 19.46
C TYR A 53 -3.00 13.17 20.41
N PRO A 54 -4.14 12.59 19.99
CA PRO A 54 -5.33 12.56 20.81
C PRO A 54 -5.26 11.48 21.90
N SER A 55 -5.92 11.73 23.02
CA SER A 55 -5.91 10.85 24.19
C SER A 55 -7.03 9.79 24.20
N SER A 56 -8.14 10.07 23.52
CA SER A 56 -9.30 9.18 23.40
C SER A 56 -9.92 9.25 22.00
N THR A 57 -10.90 8.38 21.72
CA THR A 57 -11.63 8.42 20.44
C THR A 57 -12.43 9.71 20.29
N GLU A 58 -13.04 10.21 21.37
CA GLU A 58 -13.78 11.48 21.38
C GLU A 58 -12.84 12.66 21.12
N ASP A 59 -11.66 12.64 21.74
CA ASP A 59 -10.62 13.63 21.51
C ASP A 59 -10.13 13.58 20.05
N TRP A 60 -9.89 12.38 19.51
CA TRP A 60 -9.52 12.21 18.09
C TRP A 60 -10.58 12.75 17.14
N THR A 61 -11.86 12.45 17.38
CA THR A 61 -12.95 12.98 16.56
C THR A 61 -12.94 14.50 16.58
N ARG A 62 -12.78 15.11 17.76
CA ARG A 62 -12.62 16.57 17.87
C ARG A 62 -11.40 17.07 17.09
N TRP A 63 -10.25 16.41 17.20
CA TRP A 63 -9.03 16.83 16.49
C TRP A 63 -9.20 16.84 14.98
N VAL A 64 -9.87 15.83 14.44
CA VAL A 64 -10.17 15.73 13.02
C VAL A 64 -11.18 16.81 12.61
N LEU A 65 -12.26 16.97 13.39
CA LEU A 65 -13.36 17.89 13.08
C LEU A 65 -13.08 19.37 13.37
N GLU A 66 -12.07 19.69 14.17
CA GLU A 66 -11.69 21.08 14.49
C GLU A 66 -10.33 21.44 13.88
N SER A 67 -9.75 20.55 13.05
CA SER A 67 -8.42 20.72 12.45
C SER A 67 -7.36 21.07 13.48
N GLN A 68 -7.32 20.32 14.59
CA GLN A 68 -6.46 20.60 15.73
C GLN A 68 -5.00 20.76 15.28
N SER A 69 -4.38 21.86 15.71
CA SER A 69 -3.05 22.22 15.22
C SER A 69 -1.98 21.20 15.61
N LEU A 70 -1.20 20.75 14.62
CA LEU A 70 -0.02 19.91 14.81
C LEU A 70 1.27 20.72 15.07
N ARG A 71 1.18 22.05 15.25
CA ARG A 71 2.33 22.93 15.49
C ARG A 71 3.16 22.53 16.71
N LYS A 72 2.58 21.83 17.68
CA LYS A 72 3.32 21.26 18.82
C LYS A 72 4.44 20.32 18.36
N ALA A 73 4.22 19.53 17.30
CA ALA A 73 5.23 18.65 16.73
C ALA A 73 6.37 19.45 16.06
N ALA A 74 6.04 20.51 15.32
CA ALA A 74 7.02 21.40 14.74
C ALA A 74 7.85 22.13 15.82
N ALA A 75 7.20 22.65 16.85
CA ALA A 75 7.87 23.33 17.97
C ALA A 75 8.78 22.38 18.75
N TRP A 76 8.34 21.15 18.98
CA TRP A 76 9.17 20.11 19.60
C TRP A 76 10.40 19.80 18.74
N LEU A 77 10.23 19.67 17.43
CA LEU A 77 11.33 19.39 16.50
C LEU A 77 12.34 20.53 16.44
N ALA A 78 11.87 21.79 16.47
CA ALA A 78 12.72 22.98 16.38
C ALA A 78 13.68 23.18 17.57
N VAL A 79 13.41 22.53 18.71
CA VAL A 79 14.27 22.59 19.91
C VAL A 79 15.16 21.36 20.08
N GLN A 80 15.06 20.37 19.18
CA GLN A 80 15.96 19.22 19.22
C GLN A 80 17.36 19.62 18.74
N SER A 81 18.37 18.86 19.16
CA SER A 81 19.75 19.09 18.70
C SER A 81 19.88 18.68 17.23
N ASP A 82 20.45 19.54 16.39
CA ASP A 82 20.75 19.21 14.99
C ASP A 82 21.62 17.94 14.85
N GLU A 83 22.48 17.69 15.84
CA GLU A 83 23.33 16.49 15.90
C GLU A 83 22.52 15.18 16.01
N ASP A 84 21.36 15.19 16.68
CA ASP A 84 20.49 14.01 16.79
C ASP A 84 19.76 13.71 15.47
N TRP A 85 19.72 14.68 14.56
CA TRP A 85 19.06 14.60 13.25
C TRP A 85 20.04 14.55 12.09
N ASP A 86 21.35 14.52 12.36
CA ASP A 86 22.37 14.36 11.34
C ASP A 86 22.41 12.91 10.83
N LEU A 87 22.10 12.75 9.55
CA LEU A 87 22.11 11.47 8.85
C LEU A 87 23.49 10.81 8.87
N PHE A 88 24.56 11.57 8.93
CA PHE A 88 25.92 11.06 8.85
C PHE A 88 26.74 11.34 10.11
N HIS A 89 26.07 11.58 11.24
CA HIS A 89 26.74 11.86 12.50
C HIS A 89 27.77 10.76 12.82
N PRO A 90 29.02 11.11 13.19
CA PRO A 90 30.12 10.14 13.31
C PRO A 90 29.91 9.09 14.42
N ALA A 91 29.19 9.41 15.49
CA ALA A 91 28.89 8.50 16.61
C ALA A 91 27.41 8.05 16.77
N ARG A 92 26.44 8.80 16.24
CA ARG A 92 25.00 8.53 16.41
C ARG A 92 24.21 8.88 15.14
N PRO A 93 24.57 8.30 13.99
CA PRO A 93 23.93 8.63 12.71
C PRO A 93 22.44 8.29 12.73
N LEU A 94 21.62 9.21 12.22
CA LEU A 94 20.16 9.06 12.22
C LEU A 94 19.72 7.77 11.51
N GLY A 95 18.89 6.96 12.20
CA GLY A 95 18.35 5.66 11.77
C GLY A 95 19.38 4.53 11.65
N GLN A 96 20.65 4.78 11.96
CA GLN A 96 21.75 3.92 11.56
C GLN A 96 22.49 3.28 12.72
N ASN A 97 23.29 2.26 12.39
CA ASN A 97 24.10 1.47 13.30
C ASN A 97 25.59 1.70 13.04
N VAL A 98 26.15 2.71 13.70
CA VAL A 98 27.58 3.06 13.58
C VAL A 98 28.53 1.93 14.01
N ARG A 99 28.06 0.94 14.78
CA ARG A 99 28.89 -0.24 15.11
C ARG A 99 29.31 -1.04 13.87
N LEU A 100 28.70 -0.76 12.72
CA LEU A 100 29.08 -1.32 11.43
C LEU A 100 30.26 -0.60 10.74
N ALA A 101 30.73 0.53 11.26
CA ALA A 101 31.69 1.41 10.58
C ALA A 101 32.99 0.70 10.17
N ASP A 102 33.59 -0.05 11.09
CA ASP A 102 34.84 -0.79 10.86
C ASP A 102 34.73 -1.85 9.75
N PHE A 103 33.52 -2.24 9.38
CA PHE A 103 33.24 -3.27 8.38
C PHE A 103 32.91 -2.69 7.00
N MET A 104 32.69 -1.38 6.89
CA MET A 104 32.25 -0.71 5.65
C MET A 104 33.22 -0.96 4.49
N GLY A 105 34.53 -0.86 4.72
CA GLY A 105 35.53 -1.02 3.66
C GLY A 105 35.59 -2.44 3.07
N ARG A 106 35.23 -3.47 3.86
CA ARG A 106 35.32 -4.87 3.43
C ARG A 106 34.00 -5.45 2.96
N TYR A 107 32.89 -5.05 3.57
CA TYR A 107 31.58 -5.66 3.34
C TYR A 107 30.55 -4.69 2.76
N GLY A 108 30.89 -3.40 2.63
CA GLY A 108 30.00 -2.41 2.04
C GLY A 108 29.73 -2.70 0.58
N THR A 109 28.47 -2.61 0.17
CA THR A 109 28.04 -2.72 -1.23
C THR A 109 27.56 -1.36 -1.73
N GLY A 110 27.31 -1.21 -3.02
CA GLY A 110 26.72 -0.01 -3.60
C GLY A 110 25.31 0.31 -3.04
N PRO A 111 24.84 1.56 -3.20
CA PRO A 111 23.64 2.07 -2.56
C PRO A 111 22.34 1.43 -3.06
N ALA A 112 22.38 0.76 -4.22
CA ALA A 112 21.27 -0.06 -4.73
C ALA A 112 20.79 -1.11 -3.72
N GLN A 113 21.63 -1.57 -2.78
CA GLN A 113 21.21 -2.49 -1.71
C GLN A 113 20.16 -1.85 -0.77
N LEU A 114 20.17 -0.52 -0.63
CA LEU A 114 19.27 0.21 0.27
C LEU A 114 17.86 0.35 -0.33
N VAL A 115 17.75 0.43 -1.66
CA VAL A 115 16.47 0.57 -2.37
C VAL A 115 15.87 -0.83 -2.60
N ILE A 116 14.70 -1.13 -2.01
CA ILE A 116 14.12 -2.49 -1.99
C ILE A 116 14.03 -3.09 -3.39
N GLU A 117 13.60 -2.30 -4.36
CA GLU A 117 13.38 -2.64 -5.77
C GLU A 117 14.70 -2.99 -6.49
N ARG A 118 15.82 -2.42 -6.01
CA ARG A 118 17.17 -2.62 -6.56
C ARG A 118 18.00 -3.63 -5.77
N ALA A 119 17.52 -4.07 -4.60
CA ALA A 119 18.31 -4.82 -3.61
C ALA A 119 18.64 -6.30 -3.98
N GLY A 120 18.62 -6.68 -5.27
CA GLY A 120 19.00 -8.02 -5.72
C GLY A 120 19.59 -8.07 -7.13
N ASP A 121 20.24 -9.19 -7.46
CA ASP A 121 20.85 -9.44 -8.78
C ASP A 121 19.78 -9.92 -9.79
N TYR A 122 18.75 -9.11 -10.01
CA TYR A 122 17.68 -9.46 -10.95
C TYR A 122 17.98 -8.96 -12.36
N ALA A 123 17.34 -9.57 -13.36
CA ALA A 123 17.37 -9.07 -14.73
C ALA A 123 16.79 -7.65 -14.76
N GLN A 124 17.70 -6.68 -14.88
CA GLN A 124 17.45 -5.25 -14.98
C GLN A 124 16.85 -4.91 -16.34
N PHE A 125 15.56 -5.20 -16.52
CA PHE A 125 14.92 -4.96 -17.82
C PHE A 125 14.76 -3.46 -18.14
N ALA A 126 14.66 -2.59 -17.13
CA ALA A 126 14.47 -1.14 -17.30
C ALA A 126 15.36 -0.26 -16.40
N ASP A 127 15.73 -0.74 -15.21
CA ASP A 127 16.65 -0.04 -14.30
C ASP A 127 17.96 -0.84 -14.20
N HIS A 128 19.07 -0.29 -14.70
CA HIS A 128 20.38 -0.93 -14.74
C HIS A 128 21.20 -0.81 -13.44
N HIS A 129 20.63 -0.26 -12.36
CA HIS A 129 21.33 -0.11 -11.09
C HIS A 129 21.50 -1.44 -10.35
N HIS A 130 22.74 -1.94 -10.28
CA HIS A 130 23.08 -3.16 -9.56
C HIS A 130 23.84 -2.86 -8.26
N LEU A 131 24.14 -3.90 -7.50
CA LEU A 131 24.75 -3.79 -6.17
C LEU A 131 26.17 -3.22 -6.14
N GLU A 132 26.80 -3.08 -7.30
CA GLU A 132 28.13 -2.48 -7.45
C GLU A 132 28.07 -1.24 -8.35
N ASP A 133 26.87 -0.72 -8.60
CA ASP A 133 26.70 0.48 -9.41
C ASP A 133 27.51 1.64 -8.78
N PRO A 134 28.36 2.32 -9.57
CA PRO A 134 29.14 3.45 -9.10
C PRO A 134 28.32 4.70 -8.78
N GLU A 135 27.06 4.80 -9.22
CA GLU A 135 26.23 5.99 -9.00
C GLU A 135 25.84 6.12 -7.52
N ALA A 136 26.33 7.20 -6.90
CA ALA A 136 26.01 7.53 -5.52
C ALA A 136 24.56 8.01 -5.40
N LEU A 137 23.88 7.59 -4.33
CA LEU A 137 22.49 7.95 -4.07
C LEU A 137 22.41 9.26 -3.27
N PRO A 138 21.65 10.29 -3.70
CA PRO A 138 21.45 11.51 -2.92
C PRO A 138 21.05 11.25 -1.47
N ALA A 139 21.56 12.04 -0.51
CA ALA A 139 21.30 11.80 0.91
C ALA A 139 19.81 11.77 1.27
N ALA A 140 19.01 12.65 0.64
CA ALA A 140 17.56 12.68 0.83
C ALA A 140 16.88 11.39 0.35
N ASP A 141 17.39 10.77 -0.73
CA ASP A 141 16.87 9.54 -1.29
C ASP A 141 17.29 8.35 -0.44
N ALA A 142 18.55 8.34 0.01
CA ALA A 142 19.08 7.36 0.94
C ALA A 142 18.31 7.33 2.27
N PHE A 143 17.95 8.50 2.81
CA PHE A 143 17.11 8.60 4.00
C PHE A 143 15.73 7.94 3.80
N ARG A 144 15.03 8.23 2.69
CA ARG A 144 13.72 7.62 2.39
C ARG A 144 13.82 6.12 2.16
N ALA A 145 14.85 5.67 1.45
CA ALA A 145 15.12 4.26 1.22
C ALA A 145 15.39 3.52 2.55
N MET A 146 16.14 4.13 3.47
CA MET A 146 16.39 3.59 4.81
C MET A 146 15.08 3.45 5.62
N LEU A 147 14.24 4.47 5.66
CA LEU A 147 12.92 4.39 6.34
C LEU A 147 12.06 3.27 5.75
N THR A 148 12.09 3.10 4.43
CA THR A 148 11.38 2.02 3.72
C THR A 148 11.94 0.65 4.09
N GLN A 149 13.26 0.52 4.21
CA GLN A 149 13.92 -0.71 4.65
C GLN A 149 13.56 -1.07 6.09
N HIS A 150 13.50 -0.09 7.00
CA HIS A 150 13.04 -0.34 8.36
C HIS A 150 11.61 -0.86 8.40
N THR A 151 10.70 -0.33 7.58
CA THR A 151 9.26 -0.64 7.64
C THR A 151 8.84 -1.87 6.82
N PHE A 152 9.31 -1.98 5.57
CA PHE A 152 8.89 -2.98 4.58
C PHE A 152 9.95 -4.03 4.24
N GLY A 153 11.18 -3.88 4.74
CA GLY A 153 12.29 -4.75 4.37
C GLY A 153 11.92 -6.24 4.43
N LEU A 154 12.33 -6.99 3.40
CA LEU A 154 11.97 -8.41 3.27
C LEU A 154 12.83 -9.31 4.18
N ALA A 155 12.24 -10.42 4.61
CA ALA A 155 12.98 -11.49 5.27
C ALA A 155 13.99 -12.14 4.30
N GLY A 156 15.11 -12.64 4.82
CA GLY A 156 16.13 -13.28 3.99
C GLY A 156 17.51 -13.24 4.60
N ARG A 157 18.54 -13.34 3.74
CA ARG A 157 19.93 -13.22 4.14
C ARG A 157 20.50 -11.87 3.72
N ALA A 158 21.06 -11.15 4.68
CA ALA A 158 21.84 -9.95 4.43
C ALA A 158 23.13 -10.31 3.67
N ARG A 159 23.66 -9.35 2.90
CA ARG A 159 24.97 -9.53 2.23
C ARG A 159 26.13 -9.35 3.21
N VAL A 160 25.95 -8.56 4.26
CA VAL A 160 26.94 -8.44 5.34
C VAL A 160 27.11 -9.77 6.08
N SER A 161 28.36 -10.19 6.24
CA SER A 161 28.70 -11.43 6.95
C SER A 161 28.62 -11.23 8.46
N GLY A 162 27.65 -11.85 9.12
CA GLY A 162 27.50 -11.77 10.57
C GLY A 162 28.68 -12.39 11.32
N LYS A 163 29.24 -13.51 10.83
CA LYS A 163 30.42 -14.16 11.42
C LYS A 163 31.68 -13.29 11.37
N GLY A 164 31.78 -12.43 10.36
CA GLY A 164 32.92 -11.54 10.17
C GLY A 164 32.71 -10.12 10.69
N THR A 165 31.58 -9.87 11.38
CA THR A 165 31.20 -8.53 11.86
C THR A 165 30.64 -8.61 13.30
N LEU A 166 29.42 -8.13 13.54
CA LEU A 166 28.83 -7.99 14.88
C LEU A 166 28.25 -9.29 15.47
N GLY A 167 28.10 -10.34 14.66
CA GLY A 167 27.62 -11.65 15.10
C GLY A 167 26.69 -12.32 14.08
N PRO A 168 26.54 -13.66 14.16
CA PRO A 168 25.84 -14.47 13.16
C PRO A 168 24.36 -14.11 12.96
N ALA A 169 23.70 -13.52 13.97
CA ALA A 169 22.30 -13.12 13.87
C ALA A 169 22.10 -11.82 13.08
N LEU A 170 23.17 -11.09 12.74
CA LEU A 170 23.10 -9.92 11.85
C LEU A 170 22.71 -10.32 10.42
N THR A 171 23.09 -11.52 9.96
CA THR A 171 22.83 -11.94 8.58
C THR A 171 21.37 -12.36 8.34
N ASN A 172 20.63 -12.73 9.37
CA ASN A 172 19.27 -13.26 9.20
C ASN A 172 18.24 -12.12 9.32
N LEU A 173 17.84 -11.57 8.18
CA LEU A 173 16.87 -10.49 8.10
C LEU A 173 15.47 -11.02 8.44
N ALA A 174 14.79 -10.37 9.37
CA ALA A 174 13.37 -10.57 9.61
C ALA A 174 12.54 -9.69 8.66
N ALA A 175 11.30 -10.07 8.39
CA ALA A 175 10.37 -9.22 7.68
C ALA A 175 10.08 -7.96 8.52
N GLY A 176 10.06 -6.78 7.88
CA GLY A 176 9.60 -5.55 8.52
C GLY A 176 8.12 -5.65 8.90
N ARG A 177 7.65 -4.83 9.84
CA ARG A 177 6.28 -4.91 10.40
C ARG A 177 5.17 -4.69 9.38
N LEU A 178 5.45 -3.97 8.29
CA LEU A 178 4.51 -3.76 7.19
C LEU A 178 4.73 -4.74 6.03
N SER A 179 5.78 -5.55 6.10
CA SER A 179 6.07 -6.57 5.11
C SER A 179 5.05 -7.71 5.23
N GLY A 180 4.42 -8.10 4.11
CA GLY A 180 3.46 -9.20 4.07
C GLY A 180 2.01 -8.84 4.44
N ARG A 181 1.69 -7.55 4.58
CA ARG A 181 0.31 -7.07 4.73
C ARG A 181 0.03 -5.83 3.89
N ILE A 182 -1.24 -5.48 3.74
CA ILE A 182 -1.67 -4.17 3.25
C ILE A 182 -1.65 -3.19 4.43
N ARG A 183 -1.06 -2.01 4.23
CA ARG A 183 -1.16 -0.84 5.10
C ARG A 183 -2.20 0.11 4.52
N VAL A 184 -3.17 0.49 5.32
CA VAL A 184 -4.22 1.44 4.94
C VAL A 184 -3.98 2.78 5.66
N LEU A 185 -4.05 3.88 4.91
CA LEU A 185 -3.95 5.24 5.42
C LEU A 185 -5.16 6.05 4.94
N ALA A 186 -5.73 6.88 5.81
CA ALA A 186 -6.70 7.89 5.40
C ALA A 186 -5.97 9.15 4.91
N LEU A 187 -6.19 9.56 3.66
CA LEU A 187 -5.60 10.74 3.04
C LEU A 187 -6.62 11.88 3.04
N GLY A 188 -6.40 12.88 3.90
CA GLY A 188 -7.24 14.06 3.93
C GLY A 188 -6.82 15.10 2.87
N PRO A 189 -7.57 16.21 2.76
CA PRO A 189 -7.28 17.29 1.81
C PRO A 189 -5.90 17.92 2.01
N THR A 190 -5.41 17.91 3.26
CA THR A 190 -4.07 18.37 3.62
C THR A 190 -3.22 17.26 4.26
N LEU A 191 -1.91 17.49 4.35
CA LEU A 191 -1.01 16.66 5.13
C LEU A 191 -1.39 16.68 6.61
N GLY A 192 -1.84 17.83 7.13
CA GLY A 192 -2.37 17.96 8.48
C GLY A 192 -3.55 17.03 8.73
N ASP A 193 -4.52 17.01 7.81
CA ASP A 193 -5.68 16.11 7.86
C ASP A 193 -5.27 14.65 7.79
N THR A 194 -4.36 14.33 6.86
CA THR A 194 -3.78 12.99 6.72
C THR A 194 -3.14 12.52 8.04
N LEU A 195 -2.33 13.36 8.69
CA LEU A 195 -1.73 13.00 9.97
C LEU A 195 -2.78 12.80 11.06
N ARG A 196 -3.73 13.73 11.23
CA ARG A 196 -4.79 13.64 12.26
C ARG A 196 -5.66 12.40 12.08
N LEU A 197 -6.07 12.07 10.85
CA LEU A 197 -6.88 10.89 10.56
C LEU A 197 -6.16 9.58 10.93
N ASN A 198 -4.83 9.54 10.83
CA ASN A 198 -4.04 8.32 11.08
C ASN A 198 -3.42 8.24 12.49
N LEU A 199 -3.58 9.28 13.34
CA LEU A 199 -3.15 9.23 14.74
C LEU A 199 -4.14 8.39 15.56
N ALA A 200 -3.75 7.16 15.91
CA ALA A 200 -4.44 6.36 16.90
C ALA A 200 -4.42 7.05 18.29
N PRO A 201 -5.57 7.17 18.97
CA PRO A 201 -5.60 7.74 20.31
C PRO A 201 -4.90 6.84 21.34
N THR A 202 -4.23 7.45 22.32
CA THR A 202 -3.66 6.73 23.47
C THR A 202 -3.61 7.60 24.73
N ALA A 203 -3.83 6.98 25.89
CA ALA A 203 -3.64 7.61 27.19
C ALA A 203 -2.17 7.59 27.66
N ASP A 204 -1.30 6.86 26.96
CA ASP A 204 0.12 6.77 27.29
C ASP A 204 0.81 8.13 27.11
N GLY A 205 1.86 8.35 27.90
CA GLY A 205 2.72 9.53 27.74
C GLY A 205 3.49 9.52 26.41
N PRO A 206 4.12 10.64 26.03
CA PRO A 206 4.94 10.72 24.83
C PRO A 206 6.02 9.64 24.86
N GLY A 207 6.00 8.73 23.89
CA GLY A 207 6.95 7.63 23.78
C GLY A 207 8.30 8.09 23.22
N ALA A 208 9.26 7.15 23.19
CA ALA A 208 10.58 7.41 22.63
C ALA A 208 10.58 7.38 21.09
N LEU A 209 11.20 8.39 20.47
CA LEU A 209 11.53 8.37 19.05
C LEU A 209 12.84 7.62 18.83
N ASN A 210 12.85 6.65 17.92
CA ASN A 210 14.07 5.92 17.59
C ASN A 210 14.92 6.72 16.60
N LEU A 211 15.98 7.36 17.11
CA LEU A 211 16.90 8.16 16.30
C LEU A 211 18.17 7.40 15.92
N THR A 212 18.70 6.52 16.77
CA THR A 212 19.96 5.81 16.51
C THR A 212 19.99 4.43 17.18
N TRP A 213 20.91 3.57 16.74
CA TRP A 213 21.25 2.30 17.39
C TRP A 213 22.22 2.41 18.58
N THR A 214 22.87 3.56 18.79
CA THR A 214 23.89 3.67 19.84
C THR A 214 23.37 4.20 21.16
N GLU A 215 22.42 5.12 21.10
CA GLU A 215 21.91 5.85 22.25
C GLU A 215 20.38 5.87 22.23
N GLY A 216 19.80 6.12 23.40
CA GLY A 216 18.36 6.28 23.57
C GLY A 216 17.78 5.42 24.70
N PRO A 217 16.50 5.61 25.00
CA PRO A 217 15.83 4.97 26.13
C PRO A 217 15.47 3.50 25.89
N ILE A 218 15.62 3.01 24.65
CA ILE A 218 15.30 1.63 24.27
C ILE A 218 16.61 0.83 24.16
N GLU A 219 16.72 -0.23 24.96
CA GLU A 219 17.85 -1.14 24.89
C GLU A 219 17.90 -1.84 23.53
N ARG A 220 19.03 -1.72 22.83
CA ARG A 220 19.23 -2.32 21.52
C ARG A 220 19.69 -3.75 21.63
N ARG A 221 19.09 -4.63 20.81
CA ARG A 221 19.51 -6.03 20.74
C ARG A 221 20.96 -6.20 20.27
N GLY A 222 21.59 -7.28 20.73
CA GLY A 222 22.83 -7.80 20.15
C GLY A 222 22.61 -8.70 18.92
N PHE A 223 23.72 -9.13 18.31
CA PHE A 223 23.74 -9.95 17.10
C PHE A 223 24.38 -11.35 17.28
N THR A 224 24.69 -11.74 18.51
CA THR A 224 25.30 -13.04 18.82
C THR A 224 24.28 -14.18 18.90
N ALA A 225 23.02 -13.88 19.20
CA ALA A 225 21.93 -14.84 19.33
C ALA A 225 20.73 -14.48 18.45
N ARG A 226 19.85 -15.47 18.20
CA ARG A 226 18.60 -15.27 17.46
C ARG A 226 17.78 -14.15 18.13
N PRO A 227 17.25 -13.17 17.36
CA PRO A 227 16.40 -12.14 17.95
C PRO A 227 15.19 -12.76 18.63
N ARG A 228 14.88 -12.25 19.82
CA ARG A 228 13.52 -12.29 20.34
C ARG A 228 12.82 -11.00 19.92
N GLY A 229 11.51 -11.07 19.74
CA GLY A 229 10.77 -9.83 19.59
C GLY A 229 10.83 -9.05 20.92
N ARG A 230 10.83 -7.73 20.84
CA ARG A 230 10.62 -6.86 22.00
C ARG A 230 9.22 -6.27 21.95
N ALA A 231 8.65 -6.02 23.13
CA ALA A 231 7.41 -5.26 23.22
C ALA A 231 7.60 -3.86 22.62
N VAL A 232 6.51 -3.33 22.08
CA VAL A 232 6.41 -1.94 21.64
C VAL A 232 6.23 -1.07 22.88
N THR A 233 7.04 -0.02 23.05
CA THR A 233 6.96 0.84 24.25
C THR A 233 5.99 2.01 24.09
N GLY A 234 5.44 2.21 22.90
CA GLY A 234 4.46 3.24 22.55
C GLY A 234 4.39 3.48 21.05
N PHE A 235 3.48 4.34 20.60
CA PHE A 235 3.28 4.59 19.17
C PHE A 235 4.47 5.32 18.50
N ALA A 236 5.17 6.20 19.22
CA ALA A 236 6.41 6.79 18.72
C ALA A 236 7.45 5.70 18.36
N ASP A 237 7.56 4.68 19.21
CA ASP A 237 8.43 3.53 18.97
C ASP A 237 7.93 2.68 17.80
N LEU A 238 6.64 2.30 17.78
CA LEU A 238 6.03 1.53 16.68
C LEU A 238 6.33 2.12 15.30
N HIS A 239 6.18 3.44 15.19
CA HIS A 239 6.26 4.15 13.92
C HIS A 239 7.70 4.50 13.51
N SER A 240 8.66 4.52 14.44
CA SER A 240 10.09 4.81 14.17
C SER A 240 11.04 3.63 14.33
N TYR A 241 10.54 2.44 14.70
CA TYR A 241 11.38 1.30 15.06
C TYR A 241 12.48 0.97 14.03
N LEU A 242 13.63 0.51 14.52
CA LEU A 242 14.81 0.27 13.68
C LEU A 242 14.80 -1.17 13.16
N GLY A 243 13.87 -1.49 12.25
CA GLY A 243 13.70 -2.84 11.68
C GLY A 243 14.89 -3.38 10.87
N ARG A 244 15.91 -2.55 10.65
CA ARG A 244 17.18 -2.90 9.99
C ARG A 244 18.36 -2.28 10.74
N SER A 245 19.51 -2.92 10.66
CA SER A 245 20.80 -2.28 10.99
C SER A 245 21.38 -1.76 9.68
N VAL A 246 21.30 -0.45 9.46
CA VAL A 246 21.82 0.22 8.26
C VAL A 246 23.02 1.06 8.65
N LEU A 247 24.04 1.13 7.81
CA LEU A 247 25.05 2.19 7.86
C LEU A 247 25.34 2.66 6.44
N MET A 248 25.45 3.96 6.25
CA MET A 248 25.68 4.62 4.97
C MET A 248 27.01 5.35 5.01
N ARG A 249 27.79 5.26 3.93
CA ARG A 249 29.03 6.02 3.79
C ARG A 249 28.73 7.31 3.00
N PRO A 250 28.89 8.50 3.62
CA PRO A 250 28.72 9.74 2.90
C PRO A 250 29.89 9.99 1.94
N VAL A 251 29.58 10.57 0.79
CA VAL A 251 30.51 11.18 -0.16
C VAL A 251 29.99 12.57 -0.55
N PRO A 252 30.84 13.47 -1.07
CA PRO A 252 30.37 14.76 -1.59
C PRO A 252 29.25 14.57 -2.60
N GLY A 253 28.17 15.36 -2.46
CA GLY A 253 27.05 15.36 -3.40
C GLY A 253 27.44 15.99 -4.74
N ALA A 254 26.66 15.68 -5.78
CA ALA A 254 26.76 16.34 -7.08
C ALA A 254 25.82 17.56 -7.13
N TYR A 255 26.11 18.53 -8.01
CA TYR A 255 25.18 19.59 -8.43
C TYR A 255 24.35 20.26 -7.32
N GLY A 256 25.00 20.83 -6.30
CA GLY A 256 24.32 21.62 -5.26
C GLY A 256 23.75 20.80 -4.10
N GLU A 257 23.87 19.47 -4.13
CA GLU A 257 23.60 18.62 -2.97
C GLU A 257 24.79 18.61 -2.00
N SER A 258 24.51 18.58 -0.69
CA SER A 258 25.56 18.58 0.34
C SER A 258 26.27 17.22 0.48
N ALA A 259 25.55 16.11 0.27
CA ALA A 259 26.09 14.76 0.40
C ALA A 259 25.28 13.73 -0.40
N ALA A 260 25.97 12.66 -0.80
CA ALA A 260 25.41 11.45 -1.39
C ALA A 260 25.98 10.21 -0.67
N VAL A 261 25.47 9.02 -1.01
CA VAL A 261 25.85 7.74 -0.41
C VAL A 261 26.36 6.80 -1.48
N ASP A 262 27.61 6.39 -1.38
CA ASP A 262 28.24 5.50 -2.36
C ASP A 262 28.34 4.03 -1.90
N ARG A 263 28.26 3.80 -0.58
CA ARG A 263 28.30 2.47 0.02
C ARG A 263 27.35 2.35 1.19
N VAL A 264 26.81 1.16 1.36
CA VAL A 264 25.93 0.82 2.46
C VAL A 264 26.26 -0.55 3.04
N LEU A 265 25.93 -0.72 4.32
CA LEU A 265 25.78 -2.00 4.98
C LEU A 265 24.35 -2.15 5.44
N VAL A 266 23.69 -3.24 5.07
CA VAL A 266 22.33 -3.58 5.54
C VAL A 266 22.36 -4.93 6.22
N GLY A 267 21.92 -4.98 7.48
CA GLY A 267 21.82 -6.17 8.32
C GLY A 267 20.51 -6.24 9.10
N ALA A 268 20.34 -7.31 9.88
CA ALA A 268 19.14 -7.55 10.67
C ALA A 268 18.95 -6.45 11.72
N GLY A 269 17.72 -5.97 11.86
CA GLY A 269 17.39 -4.96 12.88
C GLY A 269 16.60 -5.54 14.05
N GLU A 270 15.85 -4.65 14.70
CA GLU A 270 14.91 -5.00 15.76
C GLU A 270 13.73 -5.82 15.21
N LEU A 271 13.14 -6.63 16.10
CA LEU A 271 11.89 -7.34 15.86
C LEU A 271 10.91 -6.89 16.94
N LEU A 272 9.71 -6.46 16.52
CA LEU A 272 8.65 -6.09 17.44
C LEU A 272 7.71 -7.27 17.66
N GLU A 273 7.27 -7.47 18.90
CA GLU A 273 6.12 -8.30 19.23
C GLU A 273 4.87 -7.43 19.14
N LEU A 274 4.13 -7.60 18.05
CA LEU A 274 2.95 -6.80 17.78
C LEU A 274 1.72 -7.46 18.36
N ASP A 275 1.08 -6.77 19.30
CA ASP A 275 -0.33 -6.99 19.62
C ASP A 275 -1.22 -6.62 18.41
N PRO A 276 -1.99 -7.57 17.83
CA PRO A 276 -2.88 -7.33 16.71
C PRO A 276 -3.97 -6.28 16.97
N GLU A 277 -4.48 -6.17 18.19
CA GLU A 277 -5.57 -5.24 18.51
C GLU A 277 -5.04 -3.81 18.66
N LEU A 278 -3.84 -3.66 19.25
CA LEU A 278 -3.25 -2.34 19.51
C LEU A 278 -2.42 -1.80 18.35
N HIS A 279 -1.65 -2.65 17.66
CA HIS A 279 -0.63 -2.20 16.70
C HIS A 279 -0.99 -2.44 15.23
N LEU A 280 -2.03 -3.24 14.95
CA LEU A 280 -2.51 -3.52 13.59
C LEU A 280 -3.88 -2.88 13.34
N GLN A 281 -4.14 -1.72 13.93
CA GLN A 281 -5.45 -1.06 13.88
C GLN A 281 -5.94 -0.74 12.46
N ASP A 282 -5.02 -0.59 11.49
CA ASP A 282 -5.33 -0.35 10.08
C ASP A 282 -5.50 -1.63 9.25
N ALA A 283 -5.14 -2.79 9.79
CA ALA A 283 -5.17 -4.01 9.02
C ALA A 283 -6.60 -4.53 8.92
N VAL A 284 -7.07 -4.77 7.69
CA VAL A 284 -8.29 -5.57 7.51
C VAL A 284 -7.95 -7.02 7.78
N MET A 285 -8.56 -7.59 8.81
CA MET A 285 -8.32 -8.95 9.27
C MET A 285 -9.38 -9.90 8.67
N SER A 286 -8.95 -10.89 7.90
CA SER A 286 -9.83 -11.91 7.33
C SER A 286 -9.50 -13.31 7.86
N ALA A 287 -10.53 -14.16 7.97
CA ALA A 287 -10.34 -15.56 8.33
C ALA A 287 -9.82 -16.33 7.12
N THR A 288 -8.68 -17.00 7.30
CA THR A 288 -8.17 -17.96 6.32
C THR A 288 -9.04 -19.22 6.28
N ARG A 289 -8.87 -20.07 5.27
CA ARG A 289 -9.56 -21.37 5.17
C ARG A 289 -9.31 -22.28 6.39
N THR A 290 -8.24 -22.06 7.14
CA THR A 290 -7.90 -22.81 8.37
C THR A 290 -8.49 -22.18 9.63
N GLY A 291 -9.27 -21.10 9.51
CA GLY A 291 -9.87 -20.36 10.64
C GLY A 291 -8.92 -19.36 11.31
N GLU A 292 -7.65 -19.30 10.91
CA GLU A 292 -6.69 -18.32 11.43
C GLU A 292 -7.01 -16.93 10.87
N ARG A 293 -7.08 -15.90 11.72
CA ARG A 293 -7.28 -14.51 11.30
C ARG A 293 -5.94 -13.91 10.88
N LYS A 294 -5.86 -13.42 9.64
CA LYS A 294 -4.66 -12.76 9.10
C LYS A 294 -5.01 -11.42 8.46
N PRO A 295 -4.07 -10.47 8.45
CA PRO A 295 -4.26 -9.25 7.69
C PRO A 295 -4.37 -9.57 6.20
N LEU A 296 -5.11 -8.74 5.47
CA LEU A 296 -5.11 -8.76 4.01
C LEU A 296 -3.68 -8.67 3.49
N TRP A 297 -3.31 -9.56 2.57
CA TRP A 297 -1.98 -9.64 1.99
C TRP A 297 -1.93 -9.04 0.58
N PRO A 298 -0.77 -8.52 0.15
CA PRO A 298 -0.55 -8.14 -1.23
C PRO A 298 -0.48 -9.38 -2.14
N SER A 299 -0.99 -9.27 -3.37
CA SER A 299 -1.04 -10.37 -4.34
C SER A 299 -0.54 -9.94 -5.71
N ALA A 300 0.28 -10.78 -6.35
CA ALA A 300 0.73 -10.56 -7.74
C ALA A 300 -0.37 -10.81 -8.78
N THR A 301 -1.42 -11.54 -8.43
CA THR A 301 -2.43 -12.04 -9.38
C THR A 301 -3.83 -11.51 -9.08
N ARG A 302 -3.96 -10.63 -8.09
CA ARG A 302 -5.23 -10.06 -7.65
C ARG A 302 -5.01 -8.61 -7.27
N ASP A 303 -5.53 -7.72 -8.12
CA ASP A 303 -5.47 -6.28 -7.90
C ASP A 303 -6.28 -5.87 -6.67
N LEU A 304 -5.83 -4.81 -5.99
CA LEU A 304 -6.39 -4.39 -4.70
C LEU A 304 -7.85 -3.97 -4.79
N TRP A 305 -8.27 -3.37 -5.90
CA TRP A 305 -9.66 -2.92 -6.07
C TRP A 305 -10.67 -4.08 -5.96
N ARG A 306 -10.26 -5.30 -6.31
CA ARG A 306 -11.10 -6.51 -6.19
C ARG A 306 -11.43 -6.84 -4.72
N GLU A 307 -10.62 -6.36 -3.79
CA GLU A 307 -10.77 -6.50 -2.33
C GLU A 307 -11.21 -5.20 -1.63
N ALA A 308 -11.56 -4.15 -2.38
CA ALA A 308 -11.94 -2.85 -1.80
C ALA A 308 -13.11 -2.96 -0.80
N HIS A 309 -14.05 -3.88 -1.07
CA HIS A 309 -15.18 -4.17 -0.20
C HIS A 309 -14.78 -4.56 1.23
N ALA A 310 -13.61 -5.17 1.41
CA ALA A 310 -13.10 -5.56 2.72
C ALA A 310 -12.75 -4.34 3.59
N LEU A 311 -12.34 -3.21 2.97
CA LEU A 311 -12.07 -1.95 3.69
C LEU A 311 -13.36 -1.35 4.25
N TYR A 312 -14.41 -1.29 3.43
CA TYR A 312 -15.70 -0.72 3.83
C TYR A 312 -16.45 -1.64 4.79
N ALA A 313 -16.39 -2.96 4.58
CA ALA A 313 -16.91 -3.95 5.52
C ALA A 313 -16.28 -3.80 6.91
N ALA A 314 -14.97 -3.57 6.99
CA ALA A 314 -14.30 -3.36 8.28
C ALA A 314 -14.82 -2.13 9.04
N VAL A 315 -15.29 -1.09 8.33
CA VAL A 315 -15.96 0.07 8.94
C VAL A 315 -17.38 -0.26 9.36
N GLU A 316 -18.16 -0.90 8.49
CA GLU A 316 -19.55 -1.28 8.76
C GLU A 316 -19.67 -2.26 9.94
N GLU A 317 -18.77 -3.23 10.02
CA GLU A 317 -18.73 -4.25 11.08
C GLU A 317 -18.05 -3.76 12.37
N GLU A 318 -17.58 -2.51 12.39
CA GLU A 318 -16.79 -1.93 13.49
C GLU A 318 -15.64 -2.85 13.91
N ALA A 319 -14.80 -3.27 12.95
CA ALA A 319 -13.74 -4.27 13.16
C ALA A 319 -12.64 -3.89 14.18
N GLY A 320 -12.74 -2.70 14.80
CA GLY A 320 -11.85 -2.17 15.82
C GLY A 320 -10.95 -1.06 15.30
N GLY A 321 -10.27 -0.39 16.24
CA GLY A 321 -9.18 0.54 15.95
C GLY A 321 -9.56 1.63 14.95
N PHE A 322 -8.82 1.69 13.83
CA PHE A 322 -8.95 2.71 12.80
C PHE A 322 -10.33 2.72 12.16
N TYR A 323 -10.86 1.55 11.79
CA TYR A 323 -12.11 1.44 11.06
C TYR A 323 -13.33 1.87 11.90
N THR A 324 -13.38 1.47 13.17
CA THR A 324 -14.42 1.94 14.11
C THR A 324 -14.37 3.46 14.29
N ARG A 325 -13.17 4.07 14.32
CA ARG A 325 -13.03 5.53 14.41
C ARG A 325 -13.57 6.23 13.16
N LEU A 326 -13.23 5.74 11.97
CA LEU A 326 -13.77 6.28 10.72
C LEU A 326 -15.29 6.21 10.65
N GLY A 327 -15.88 5.10 11.11
CA GLY A 327 -17.34 4.92 11.14
C GLY A 327 -18.07 5.90 12.07
N LYS A 328 -17.39 6.43 13.10
CA LYS A 328 -17.94 7.40 14.06
C LYS A 328 -17.88 8.85 13.58
N LEU A 329 -17.21 9.13 12.46
CA LEU A 329 -17.19 10.48 11.91
C LEU A 329 -18.60 10.89 11.45
N PRO A 330 -19.05 12.12 11.75
CA PRO A 330 -20.36 12.61 11.34
C PRO A 330 -20.45 12.73 9.82
N LYS A 331 -21.67 12.62 9.30
CA LYS A 331 -21.94 12.72 7.85
C LYS A 331 -21.54 14.10 7.33
N ALA A 332 -20.97 14.16 6.12
CA ALA A 332 -20.53 15.41 5.50
C ALA A 332 -21.61 16.51 5.46
N ARG A 333 -22.88 16.15 5.21
CA ARG A 333 -24.02 17.08 5.22
C ARG A 333 -24.29 17.74 6.59
N GLN A 334 -23.82 17.15 7.68
CA GLN A 334 -23.93 17.67 9.05
C GLN A 334 -22.77 18.61 9.42
N LEU A 335 -21.75 18.74 8.56
CA LEU A 335 -20.51 19.48 8.83
C LEU A 335 -20.52 20.94 8.32
N GLY A 336 -21.66 21.47 7.85
CA GLY A 336 -21.92 22.89 7.55
C GLY A 336 -20.70 23.80 7.31
N GLY A 337 -20.13 23.80 6.09
CA GLY A 337 -19.05 24.72 5.70
C GLY A 337 -17.67 24.45 6.31
N HIS A 338 -17.46 23.34 7.02
CA HIS A 338 -16.13 22.89 7.47
C HIS A 338 -15.19 22.59 6.28
N PRO A 339 -13.84 22.68 6.39
CA PRO A 339 -12.90 22.21 5.35
C PRO A 339 -13.18 20.79 4.83
N PHE A 340 -13.64 19.87 5.69
CA PHE A 340 -14.14 18.54 5.30
C PHE A 340 -15.39 18.58 4.38
N ALA A 341 -16.12 19.68 4.33
CA ALA A 341 -17.31 19.89 3.49
C ALA A 341 -17.09 20.93 2.38
N LEU A 342 -16.01 21.72 2.42
CA LEU A 342 -15.75 22.85 1.53
C LEU A 342 -15.29 22.44 0.12
N HIS A 343 -15.04 21.15 -0.14
CA HIS A 343 -14.58 20.68 -1.46
C HIS A 343 -15.63 19.89 -2.25
N GLY A 344 -16.89 19.83 -1.78
CA GLY A 344 -18.02 19.36 -2.59
C GLY A 344 -17.93 17.92 -3.11
N ARG A 345 -17.00 17.12 -2.57
CA ARG A 345 -16.71 15.72 -2.88
C ARG A 345 -16.39 15.02 -1.56
N HIS A 346 -16.63 13.71 -1.46
CA HIS A 346 -16.24 12.86 -0.34
C HIS A 346 -14.93 13.32 0.35
N PRO A 347 -14.90 13.44 1.70
CA PRO A 347 -13.94 14.28 2.39
C PRO A 347 -12.50 13.77 2.43
N PHE A 348 -12.26 12.47 2.20
CA PHE A 348 -10.93 11.87 2.19
C PHE A 348 -10.91 10.51 1.48
N ASP A 349 -9.70 10.03 1.20
CA ASP A 349 -9.47 8.74 0.55
C ASP A 349 -8.84 7.71 1.50
N LEU A 350 -9.01 6.42 1.20
CA LEU A 350 -8.27 5.32 1.80
C LEU A 350 -7.20 4.83 0.82
N LEU A 351 -5.94 5.15 1.10
CA LEU A 351 -4.78 4.63 0.39
C LEU A 351 -4.40 3.26 0.95
N ALA A 352 -4.49 2.23 0.12
CA ALA A 352 -4.04 0.87 0.44
C ALA A 352 -2.72 0.58 -0.27
N VAL A 353 -1.69 0.19 0.47
CA VAL A 353 -0.35 -0.12 -0.08
C VAL A 353 0.16 -1.45 0.46
N GLY A 354 0.77 -2.27 -0.40
CA GLY A 354 1.47 -3.47 0.02
C GLY A 354 2.64 -3.83 -0.90
N LEU A 355 3.59 -4.60 -0.37
CA LEU A 355 4.75 -5.11 -1.10
C LEU A 355 4.54 -6.58 -1.44
N VAL A 356 4.38 -6.89 -2.73
CA VAL A 356 4.38 -8.27 -3.21
C VAL A 356 5.81 -8.79 -3.21
N SER A 357 6.01 -9.97 -2.62
CA SER A 357 7.29 -10.64 -2.62
C SER A 357 7.16 -12.13 -2.91
N ASN A 358 8.20 -12.69 -3.51
CA ASN A 358 8.40 -14.13 -3.60
C ASN A 358 9.54 -14.52 -2.65
N LYS A 359 9.18 -14.97 -1.45
CA LYS A 359 10.13 -15.23 -0.35
C LYS A 359 10.92 -13.96 -0.01
N SER A 360 12.21 -13.91 -0.32
CA SER A 360 13.11 -12.78 -0.08
C SER A 360 13.25 -11.84 -1.27
N THR A 361 12.53 -12.09 -2.37
CA THR A 361 12.59 -11.31 -3.61
C THR A 361 11.41 -10.35 -3.68
N PRO A 362 11.63 -9.03 -3.80
CA PRO A 362 10.55 -8.09 -4.10
C PRO A 362 10.08 -8.33 -5.53
N VAL A 363 8.77 -8.25 -5.76
CA VAL A 363 8.17 -8.42 -7.08
C VAL A 363 7.62 -7.09 -7.57
N THR A 364 6.74 -6.45 -6.79
CA THR A 364 6.16 -5.14 -7.11
C THR A 364 5.47 -4.55 -5.89
N TRP A 365 5.26 -3.24 -5.89
CA TRP A 365 4.24 -2.62 -5.05
C TRP A 365 2.85 -2.84 -5.65
N VAL A 366 1.87 -3.00 -4.78
CA VAL A 366 0.46 -2.85 -5.10
C VAL A 366 -0.07 -1.63 -4.35
N THR A 367 -0.81 -0.78 -5.05
CA THR A 367 -1.37 0.44 -4.48
C THR A 367 -2.74 0.70 -5.10
N SER A 368 -3.68 1.22 -4.31
CA SER A 368 -4.97 1.69 -4.81
C SER A 368 -5.54 2.73 -3.83
N VAL A 369 -6.38 3.62 -4.33
CA VAL A 369 -6.99 4.73 -3.59
C VAL A 369 -8.50 4.56 -3.69
N PHE A 370 -9.17 4.58 -2.54
CA PHE A 370 -10.61 4.34 -2.46
C PHE A 370 -11.31 5.53 -1.80
N PRO A 371 -12.35 6.10 -2.41
CA PRO A 371 -13.04 7.24 -1.83
C PRO A 371 -13.75 6.83 -0.54
N PHE A 372 -13.75 7.71 0.46
CA PHE A 372 -14.48 7.46 1.70
C PHE A 372 -15.30 8.67 2.12
N ALA A 373 -16.60 8.43 2.28
CA ALA A 373 -17.55 9.38 2.82
C ALA A 373 -18.09 8.91 4.18
N PRO A 374 -17.83 9.65 5.27
CA PRO A 374 -18.39 9.37 6.59
C PRO A 374 -19.90 9.15 6.55
N GLY A 375 -20.33 8.05 7.15
CA GLY A 375 -21.73 7.61 7.18
C GLY A 375 -22.28 7.04 5.86
N LEU A 376 -21.45 6.87 4.83
CA LEU A 376 -21.78 6.11 3.61
C LEU A 376 -21.06 4.74 3.56
N ALA A 377 -20.35 4.33 4.61
CA ALA A 377 -19.62 3.05 4.64
C ALA A 377 -20.47 1.82 4.24
N PRO A 378 -21.72 1.64 4.73
CA PRO A 378 -22.55 0.50 4.28
C PRO A 378 -22.91 0.57 2.79
N VAL A 379 -23.11 1.77 2.27
CA VAL A 379 -23.45 2.01 0.85
C VAL A 379 -22.24 1.74 -0.04
N LEU A 380 -21.06 2.20 0.37
CA LEU A 380 -19.77 1.93 -0.30
C LEU A 380 -19.41 0.45 -0.22
N HIS A 381 -19.68 -0.24 0.91
CA HIS A 381 -19.53 -1.68 1.01
C HIS A 381 -20.47 -2.39 0.03
N GLN A 382 -21.74 -1.99 -0.04
CA GLN A 382 -22.68 -2.56 -1.00
C GLN A 382 -22.21 -2.38 -2.45
N ALA A 383 -21.81 -1.18 -2.84
CA ALA A 383 -21.33 -0.87 -4.20
C ALA A 383 -20.07 -1.66 -4.57
N SER A 384 -19.05 -1.63 -3.72
CA SER A 384 -17.79 -2.36 -3.92
C SER A 384 -18.00 -3.89 -3.96
N SER A 385 -18.86 -4.43 -3.09
CA SER A 385 -19.18 -5.85 -3.05
C SER A 385 -19.90 -6.29 -4.33
N ARG A 386 -20.96 -5.58 -4.73
CA ARG A 386 -21.71 -5.87 -5.98
C ARG A 386 -20.82 -5.70 -7.21
N GLY A 387 -20.07 -4.60 -7.31
CA GLY A 387 -19.15 -4.32 -8.40
C GLY A 387 -18.08 -5.40 -8.58
N SER A 388 -17.48 -5.86 -7.47
CA SER A 388 -16.50 -6.94 -7.48
C SER A 388 -17.14 -8.29 -7.86
N GLN A 389 -18.32 -8.60 -7.30
CA GLN A 389 -19.06 -9.83 -7.64
C GLN A 389 -19.43 -9.91 -9.13
N VAL A 390 -19.89 -8.81 -9.72
CA VAL A 390 -20.17 -8.71 -11.16
C VAL A 390 -18.90 -8.94 -11.97
N ALA A 391 -17.81 -8.24 -11.64
CA ALA A 391 -16.55 -8.36 -12.35
C ALA A 391 -15.98 -9.80 -12.31
N GLU A 392 -16.03 -10.44 -11.14
CA GLU A 392 -15.65 -11.85 -10.95
C GLU A 392 -16.55 -12.81 -11.73
N HIS A 393 -17.85 -12.54 -11.77
CA HIS A 393 -18.77 -13.35 -12.56
C HIS A 393 -18.50 -13.25 -14.05
N ILE A 394 -18.26 -12.04 -14.58
CA ILE A 394 -17.89 -11.83 -15.97
C ILE A 394 -16.56 -12.54 -16.28
N ALA A 395 -15.54 -12.41 -15.42
CA ALA A 395 -14.27 -13.10 -15.60
C ALA A 395 -14.41 -14.64 -15.64
N ARG A 396 -15.24 -15.22 -14.77
CA ARG A 396 -15.58 -16.65 -14.81
C ARG A 396 -16.35 -17.03 -16.08
N SER A 397 -17.21 -16.16 -16.57
CA SER A 397 -17.96 -16.36 -17.82
C SER A 397 -17.02 -16.38 -19.03
N LEU A 398 -16.02 -15.49 -19.05
CA LEU A 398 -14.96 -15.47 -20.06
C LEU A 398 -14.10 -16.74 -20.04
N ASP A 399 -13.71 -17.23 -18.85
CA ASP A 399 -12.95 -18.49 -18.71
C ASP A 399 -13.74 -19.69 -19.27
N LYS A 400 -15.04 -19.78 -18.94
CA LYS A 400 -15.92 -20.82 -19.49
C LYS A 400 -16.10 -20.70 -21.00
N ALA A 401 -16.21 -19.48 -21.53
CA ALA A 401 -16.32 -19.24 -22.97
C ALA A 401 -15.03 -19.64 -23.71
N ALA A 402 -13.87 -19.27 -23.16
CA ALA A 402 -12.56 -19.68 -23.66
C ALA A 402 -12.42 -21.20 -23.67
N TYR A 403 -12.89 -21.88 -22.61
CA TYR A 403 -12.91 -23.33 -22.55
C TYR A 403 -13.79 -23.97 -23.64
N SER A 404 -14.99 -23.43 -23.89
CA SER A 404 -15.87 -23.91 -24.96
C SER A 404 -15.27 -23.72 -26.36
N ALA A 405 -14.56 -22.62 -26.62
CA ALA A 405 -13.80 -22.48 -27.87
C ALA A 405 -12.66 -23.51 -27.96
N TRP A 406 -11.92 -23.69 -26.87
CA TRP A 406 -10.77 -24.60 -26.81
C TRP A 406 -11.16 -26.06 -27.07
N GLU A 407 -12.22 -26.55 -26.43
CA GLU A 407 -12.70 -27.93 -26.60
C GLU A 407 -13.06 -28.24 -28.06
N ILE A 408 -13.68 -27.27 -28.75
CA ILE A 408 -14.02 -27.42 -30.16
C ILE A 408 -12.80 -27.23 -31.05
N ALA A 409 -11.86 -26.33 -30.73
CA ALA A 409 -10.67 -26.07 -31.54
C ALA A 409 -9.61 -27.17 -31.43
N TYR A 410 -9.52 -27.87 -30.31
CA TYR A 410 -8.52 -28.89 -30.01
C TYR A 410 -9.21 -30.13 -29.41
N PRO A 411 -9.55 -31.17 -30.21
CA PRO A 411 -10.44 -32.24 -29.76
C PRO A 411 -9.70 -33.35 -28.98
N ASN A 412 -8.37 -33.44 -29.18
CA ASN A 412 -7.46 -34.40 -28.57
C ASN A 412 -6.17 -33.66 -28.13
N PRO A 413 -6.27 -32.68 -27.21
CA PRO A 413 -5.10 -31.91 -26.78
C PRO A 413 -4.23 -32.76 -25.85
N ARG A 414 -2.90 -32.64 -25.98
CA ARG A 414 -2.00 -33.19 -24.96
C ARG A 414 -2.20 -32.43 -23.65
N PRO A 415 -2.19 -33.09 -22.48
CA PRO A 415 -2.37 -32.41 -21.19
C PRO A 415 -1.39 -31.24 -20.97
N THR A 416 -0.16 -31.36 -21.48
CA THR A 416 0.89 -30.33 -21.41
C THR A 416 0.55 -29.05 -22.18
N ASP A 417 -0.23 -29.15 -23.25
CA ASP A 417 -0.49 -28.04 -24.17
C ASP A 417 -1.75 -27.26 -23.75
N LYS A 418 -2.61 -27.86 -22.92
CA LYS A 418 -3.89 -27.31 -22.48
C LYS A 418 -3.78 -25.86 -22.00
N LYS A 419 -2.83 -25.57 -21.11
CA LYS A 419 -2.66 -24.22 -20.55
C LYS A 419 -2.32 -23.18 -21.61
N ALA A 420 -1.35 -23.48 -22.49
CA ALA A 420 -0.92 -22.56 -23.54
C ALA A 420 -1.99 -22.38 -24.63
N GLN A 421 -2.73 -23.45 -24.96
CA GLN A 421 -3.82 -23.39 -25.94
C GLN A 421 -5.02 -22.61 -25.41
N LEU A 422 -5.43 -22.84 -24.16
CA LEU A 422 -6.54 -22.11 -23.53
C LEU A 422 -6.23 -20.63 -23.38
N ALA A 423 -4.99 -20.28 -23.04
CA ALA A 423 -4.54 -18.88 -22.92
C ALA A 423 -4.72 -18.06 -24.22
N ARG A 424 -4.83 -18.70 -25.39
CA ARG A 424 -5.11 -18.01 -26.67
C ARG A 424 -6.51 -17.40 -26.71
N PHE A 425 -7.47 -18.00 -26.00
CA PHE A 425 -8.87 -17.57 -25.97
C PHE A 425 -9.24 -16.86 -24.66
N ASP A 426 -8.34 -16.84 -23.67
CA ASP A 426 -8.60 -16.25 -22.36
C ASP A 426 -8.55 -14.72 -22.44
N ALA A 427 -9.73 -14.10 -22.26
CA ALA A 427 -9.90 -12.65 -22.26
C ALA A 427 -9.93 -12.05 -20.84
N ARG A 428 -9.67 -12.83 -19.79
CA ARG A 428 -9.72 -12.31 -18.41
C ARG A 428 -8.70 -11.22 -18.14
N GLY A 429 -7.50 -11.32 -18.71
CA GLY A 429 -6.46 -10.30 -18.54
C GLY A 429 -6.89 -8.94 -19.08
N GLU A 430 -7.48 -8.91 -20.29
CA GLU A 430 -8.09 -7.69 -20.85
C GLU A 430 -9.25 -7.18 -20.00
N HIS A 431 -10.12 -8.09 -19.54
CA HIS A 431 -11.28 -7.75 -18.70
C HIS A 431 -10.86 -7.07 -17.40
N TRP A 432 -9.91 -7.65 -16.67
CA TRP A 432 -9.44 -7.08 -15.40
C TRP A 432 -8.88 -5.68 -15.57
N LYS A 433 -8.04 -5.47 -16.59
CA LYS A 433 -7.48 -4.16 -16.91
C LYS A 433 -8.56 -3.14 -17.29
N ALA A 434 -9.58 -3.56 -18.04
CA ALA A 434 -10.66 -2.68 -18.48
C ALA A 434 -11.69 -2.36 -17.38
N THR A 435 -11.69 -3.12 -16.28
CA THR A 435 -12.69 -2.99 -15.21
C THR A 435 -12.26 -2.04 -14.09
N GLU A 436 -10.96 -1.88 -13.87
CA GLU A 436 -10.43 -1.11 -12.74
C GLU A 436 -10.96 0.34 -12.70
N GLU A 437 -10.80 1.09 -13.79
CA GLU A 437 -11.27 2.48 -13.86
C GLU A 437 -12.79 2.61 -13.67
N PRO A 438 -13.66 1.86 -14.40
CA PRO A 438 -15.09 1.86 -14.13
C PRO A 438 -15.47 1.49 -12.69
N PHE A 439 -14.71 0.60 -12.05
CA PHE A 439 -14.95 0.24 -10.65
C PHE A 439 -14.64 1.40 -9.71
N HIS A 440 -13.55 2.13 -9.97
CA HIS A 440 -13.23 3.34 -9.22
C HIS A 440 -14.28 4.44 -9.44
N THR A 441 -14.76 4.63 -10.67
CA THR A 441 -15.88 5.56 -10.97
C THR A 441 -17.15 5.18 -10.20
N LEU A 442 -17.52 3.90 -10.19
CA LEU A 442 -18.65 3.40 -9.38
C LEU A 442 -18.53 3.80 -7.90
N LEU A 443 -17.35 3.62 -7.30
CA LEU A 443 -17.15 3.99 -5.89
C LEU A 443 -17.15 5.51 -5.69
N GLN A 444 -16.61 6.24 -6.66
CA GLN A 444 -16.54 7.69 -6.66
C GLN A 444 -17.93 8.32 -6.66
N ASP A 445 -18.78 7.90 -7.60
CA ASP A 445 -20.15 8.42 -7.74
C ASP A 445 -20.99 8.11 -6.49
N VAL A 446 -20.86 6.89 -5.95
CA VAL A 446 -21.53 6.50 -4.70
C VAL A 446 -21.02 7.32 -3.50
N ALA A 447 -19.72 7.62 -3.46
CA ALA A 447 -19.16 8.47 -2.40
C ALA A 447 -19.64 9.92 -2.51
N ASP A 448 -19.92 10.40 -3.72
CA ASP A 448 -20.50 11.72 -3.99
C ASP A 448 -22.02 11.77 -3.76
N GLY A 449 -22.63 10.61 -3.49
CA GLY A 449 -24.01 10.49 -2.99
C GLY A 449 -25.01 9.92 -4.00
N GLU A 450 -24.54 9.42 -5.14
CA GLU A 450 -25.37 8.74 -6.12
C GLU A 450 -25.89 7.40 -5.60
N LEU A 451 -27.02 6.95 -6.16
CA LEU A 451 -27.64 5.69 -5.76
C LEU A 451 -26.87 4.51 -6.34
N VAL A 452 -26.53 3.53 -5.48
CA VAL A 452 -25.82 2.30 -5.89
C VAL A 452 -26.54 1.59 -7.03
N THR A 453 -27.87 1.60 -7.06
CA THR A 453 -28.65 0.97 -8.14
C THR A 453 -28.36 1.57 -9.51
N ASP A 454 -28.21 2.89 -9.56
CA ASP A 454 -28.09 3.64 -10.81
C ASP A 454 -26.65 3.52 -11.32
N CYS A 455 -25.66 3.74 -10.43
CA CYS A 455 -24.25 3.53 -10.75
C CYS A 455 -23.95 2.09 -11.16
N MET A 456 -24.59 1.09 -10.53
CA MET A 456 -24.41 -0.32 -10.91
C MET A 456 -24.98 -0.62 -12.30
N ALA A 457 -26.09 0.01 -12.70
CA ALA A 457 -26.65 -0.16 -14.04
C ALA A 457 -25.67 0.33 -15.10
N GLU A 458 -25.13 1.55 -14.94
CA GLU A 458 -24.12 2.12 -15.84
C GLU A 458 -22.83 1.28 -15.88
N TYR A 459 -22.34 0.87 -14.71
CA TYR A 459 -21.15 0.01 -14.58
C TYR A 459 -21.33 -1.31 -15.35
N VAL A 460 -22.49 -1.95 -15.22
CA VAL A 460 -22.82 -3.20 -15.91
C VAL A 460 -23.01 -2.99 -17.42
N GLU A 461 -23.71 -1.94 -17.83
CA GLU A 461 -23.89 -1.55 -19.25
C GLU A 461 -22.56 -1.31 -19.95
N TRP A 462 -21.57 -0.81 -19.23
CA TRP A 462 -20.21 -0.65 -19.74
C TRP A 462 -19.43 -1.97 -19.82
N LEU A 463 -19.45 -2.76 -18.73
CA LEU A 463 -18.59 -3.94 -18.60
C LEU A 463 -18.95 -5.09 -19.54
N VAL A 464 -20.24 -5.39 -19.73
CA VAL A 464 -20.65 -6.56 -20.51
C VAL A 464 -20.22 -6.43 -21.98
N PRO A 465 -20.46 -5.31 -22.68
CA PRO A 465 -19.97 -5.10 -24.04
C PRO A 465 -18.44 -5.13 -24.14
N MET A 466 -17.71 -4.59 -23.15
CA MET A 466 -16.25 -4.60 -23.13
C MET A 466 -15.68 -6.01 -23.00
N ALA A 467 -16.22 -6.80 -22.08
CA ALA A 467 -15.85 -8.20 -21.92
C ALA A 467 -16.15 -9.02 -23.19
N ARG A 468 -17.33 -8.80 -23.81
CA ARG A 468 -17.68 -9.44 -25.08
C ARG A 468 -16.69 -9.09 -26.20
N ARG A 469 -16.35 -7.81 -26.35
CA ARG A 469 -15.38 -7.34 -27.35
C ARG A 469 -13.98 -7.93 -27.12
N ALA A 470 -13.54 -8.03 -25.87
CA ALA A 470 -12.27 -8.66 -25.52
C ALA A 470 -12.26 -10.15 -25.89
N LEU A 471 -13.36 -10.87 -25.62
CA LEU A 471 -13.53 -12.26 -26.04
C LEU A 471 -13.49 -12.38 -27.57
N GLU A 472 -14.25 -11.56 -28.30
CA GLU A 472 -14.26 -11.56 -29.77
C GLU A 472 -12.86 -11.39 -30.36
N LYS A 473 -12.08 -10.44 -29.83
CA LYS A 473 -10.69 -10.21 -30.24
C LYS A 473 -9.79 -11.43 -30.00
N ARG A 474 -9.95 -12.12 -28.86
CA ARG A 474 -9.20 -13.36 -28.59
C ARG A 474 -9.58 -14.49 -29.56
N LEU A 475 -10.86 -14.55 -29.94
CA LEU A 475 -11.38 -15.55 -30.88
C LEU A 475 -10.96 -15.31 -32.34
N ASP A 476 -10.41 -14.14 -32.68
CA ASP A 476 -9.84 -13.89 -34.02
C ASP A 476 -8.61 -14.77 -34.34
N SER A 477 -8.02 -15.40 -33.31
CA SER A 477 -6.98 -16.41 -33.48
C SER A 477 -7.48 -17.74 -34.06
N LEU A 478 -8.80 -17.96 -34.14
CA LEU A 478 -9.39 -19.16 -34.71
C LEU A 478 -9.30 -19.16 -36.24
N PRO A 479 -9.11 -20.33 -36.88
CA PRO A 479 -9.08 -20.42 -38.34
C PRO A 479 -10.46 -20.12 -38.95
N GLY A 480 -10.48 -19.50 -40.13
CA GLY A 480 -11.72 -19.18 -40.87
C GLY A 480 -12.47 -20.38 -41.47
N ASN A 481 -12.27 -21.59 -40.96
CA ASN A 481 -12.94 -22.80 -41.42
C ASN A 481 -14.18 -23.14 -40.57
N THR A 482 -14.96 -24.14 -40.98
CA THR A 482 -16.18 -24.59 -40.27
C THR A 482 -15.95 -24.85 -38.78
N ARG A 483 -14.78 -25.41 -38.43
CA ARG A 483 -14.42 -25.72 -37.06
C ARG A 483 -14.19 -24.45 -36.23
N GLY A 484 -13.41 -23.51 -36.74
CA GLY A 484 -13.17 -22.23 -36.06
C GLY A 484 -14.44 -21.39 -35.94
N MET A 485 -15.29 -21.36 -36.97
CA MET A 485 -16.61 -20.73 -36.88
C MET A 485 -17.51 -21.36 -35.80
N ARG A 486 -17.53 -22.70 -35.68
CA ARG A 486 -18.25 -23.40 -34.61
C ARG A 486 -17.70 -23.08 -33.22
N ALA A 487 -16.37 -23.06 -33.07
CA ALA A 487 -15.72 -22.71 -31.80
C ALA A 487 -16.06 -21.27 -31.37
N ARG A 488 -15.98 -20.31 -32.31
CA ARG A 488 -16.36 -18.91 -32.07
C ARG A 488 -17.81 -18.80 -31.62
N ALA A 489 -18.74 -19.41 -32.35
CA ALA A 489 -20.16 -19.35 -32.04
C ALA A 489 -20.49 -20.01 -30.69
N ALA A 490 -19.80 -21.11 -30.34
CA ALA A 490 -19.99 -21.77 -29.05
C ALA A 490 -19.51 -20.91 -27.88
N ALA A 491 -18.33 -20.26 -28.01
CA ALA A 491 -17.81 -19.37 -26.98
C ALA A 491 -18.70 -18.15 -26.75
N LEU A 492 -19.16 -17.49 -27.81
CA LEU A 492 -20.06 -16.33 -27.69
C LEU A 492 -21.39 -16.71 -27.06
N ARG A 493 -22.03 -17.79 -27.51
CA ARG A 493 -23.26 -18.30 -26.86
C ARG A 493 -23.02 -18.67 -25.41
N ARG A 494 -21.87 -19.26 -25.09
CA ARG A 494 -21.52 -19.65 -23.73
C ARG A 494 -21.38 -18.42 -22.83
N PHE A 495 -20.73 -17.37 -23.31
CA PHE A 495 -20.59 -16.11 -22.61
C PHE A 495 -21.97 -15.47 -22.38
N ASP A 496 -22.76 -15.27 -23.44
CA ASP A 496 -24.09 -14.66 -23.38
C ASP A 496 -25.01 -15.40 -22.40
N ALA A 497 -24.99 -16.73 -22.42
CA ALA A 497 -25.79 -17.56 -21.51
C ALA A 497 -25.33 -17.48 -20.04
N GLU A 498 -24.05 -17.28 -19.77
CA GLU A 498 -23.52 -17.17 -18.41
C GLU A 498 -23.78 -15.78 -17.81
N VAL A 499 -23.73 -14.71 -18.62
CA VAL A 499 -24.02 -13.34 -18.14
C VAL A 499 -25.51 -13.08 -17.98
N THR A 500 -26.37 -13.76 -18.74
CA THR A 500 -27.85 -13.64 -18.63
C THR A 500 -28.51 -14.77 -17.82
N GLY A 501 -27.74 -15.77 -17.39
CA GLY A 501 -28.27 -16.96 -16.75
C GLY A 501 -28.79 -16.73 -15.32
N PHE A 502 -29.58 -17.67 -14.81
CA PHE A 502 -30.16 -17.63 -13.45
C PHE A 502 -29.11 -17.45 -12.33
N ARG A 503 -27.89 -17.97 -12.54
CA ARG A 503 -26.77 -17.87 -11.59
C ARG A 503 -25.98 -16.56 -11.68
N ALA A 504 -26.32 -15.67 -12.62
CA ALA A 504 -25.71 -14.35 -12.69
C ALA A 504 -26.12 -13.51 -11.46
N PRO A 505 -25.26 -12.58 -11.00
CA PRO A 505 -25.65 -11.53 -10.06
C PRO A 505 -26.88 -10.77 -10.55
N ASP A 506 -27.72 -10.29 -9.62
CA ASP A 506 -28.98 -9.63 -9.97
C ASP A 506 -28.77 -8.35 -10.81
N ASP A 507 -27.66 -7.66 -10.57
CA ASP A 507 -27.19 -6.52 -11.37
C ASP A 507 -27.04 -6.84 -12.87
N LEU A 508 -26.62 -8.06 -13.22
CA LEU A 508 -26.53 -8.49 -14.63
C LEU A 508 -27.90 -8.87 -15.22
N LYS A 509 -28.86 -9.29 -14.40
CA LYS A 509 -30.21 -9.66 -14.85
C LYS A 509 -31.03 -8.43 -15.25
N GLY A 510 -30.80 -7.29 -14.59
CA GLY A 510 -31.49 -6.01 -14.84
C GLY A 510 -31.34 -5.48 -16.27
N LEU A 511 -30.22 -5.75 -16.95
CA LEU A 511 -29.98 -5.37 -18.35
C LEU A 511 -31.04 -5.89 -19.34
N ASN A 512 -31.68 -7.02 -19.02
CA ASN A 512 -32.68 -7.62 -19.92
C ASN A 512 -34.07 -6.99 -19.76
N GLY A 513 -34.36 -6.36 -18.61
CA GLY A 513 -35.63 -5.68 -18.37
C GLY A 513 -35.80 -4.40 -19.20
N LEU A 514 -34.70 -3.69 -19.46
CA LEU A 514 -34.69 -2.45 -20.26
C LEU A 514 -34.85 -2.70 -21.76
N LYS A 515 -34.44 -3.87 -22.27
CA LYS A 515 -34.63 -4.25 -23.68
C LYS A 515 -35.99 -4.88 -23.99
N GLY A 516 -36.79 -5.20 -22.98
CA GLY A 516 -38.14 -5.77 -23.14
C GLY A 516 -39.29 -4.76 -23.18
N GLY A 517 -38.99 -3.46 -23.04
CA GLY A 517 -39.97 -2.37 -23.01
C GLY A 517 -40.19 -1.64 -24.34
N GLU A 518 -39.36 -1.90 -25.36
CA GLU A 518 -39.57 -1.46 -26.74
C GLU A 518 -39.96 -2.68 -27.59
N GLY A 519 -41.23 -3.08 -27.48
CA GLY A 519 -41.85 -4.14 -28.29
C GLY A 519 -43.23 -3.71 -28.75
#